data_AF-A0A1R2BQU8-F1
#
_entry.id   AF-A0A1R2BQU8-F1
#
_cell.length_a   1.000
_cell.length_b   1.000
_cell.length_c   1.000
_cell.angle_alpha   90.00
_cell.angle_beta   90.00
_cell.angle_gamma   90.00
#
_symmetry.space_group_name_H-M   'P 1'
#
loop_
_entity.id
_entity.type
_entity.pdbx_description
1 polymer ?
#
loop_
_entity_poly.entity_id
_entity_poly.type
_entity_poly.pdbx_seq_one_letter_code
_entity_poly.pdbx_strand_id
1 'polypeptide(L)'
;MNKNKQRTGSKSHKRNVTLSCERNLDETKLKKTLDEKAQSKKTITITKEQLKKLKNYKNLFLDLEKVFENEKKAWASERNDMKSNRNSLLQENQELKMHLTHIENKLEHIQACTPESANDQQGNLAKIKNSLFNLESLIAYRSEESSKLLLKIHKLLAKHAEIIFEQSFTPYSKSQLSEGIKKISQTVSSLESLLASQKNSIQTLETQEDSATEEYKKALEKLRAQNFQLREKLSNCKNSEGLHKIIEDQELEIQNLMDEKSHLKSLICELQNQIKDQNDTIYDLKTLLPSPKSIDTYKQSPHSRNLNVYPNYIEHEEEKDLQIEIASLDNEIKQLQDSLKRALVTY
;
A
#
# COMPACT_ATOMS: atom_id res chain seq x y z
N MET A 1 51.83 -50.93 -10.48
CA MET A 1 51.28 -50.96 -11.86
C MET A 1 52.08 -49.94 -12.68
N ASN A 2 53.14 -50.34 -13.41
CA ASN A 2 53.16 -50.75 -14.83
C ASN A 2 52.58 -49.66 -15.76
N LYS A 3 53.23 -49.08 -16.80
CA LYS A 3 54.44 -49.34 -17.63
C LYS A 3 54.86 -47.97 -18.26
N ASN A 4 56.13 -47.56 -18.34
CA ASN A 4 57.26 -47.95 -19.21
C ASN A 4 57.24 -47.44 -20.68
N LYS A 5 58.35 -46.76 -21.06
CA LYS A 5 59.03 -46.71 -22.39
C LYS A 5 58.32 -45.93 -23.53
N GLN A 6 59.00 -45.24 -24.46
CA GLN A 6 60.28 -45.59 -25.10
C GLN A 6 60.92 -44.39 -25.82
N ARG A 7 62.25 -44.32 -25.75
CA ARG A 7 63.15 -43.60 -26.68
C ARG A 7 63.32 -44.42 -27.96
N THR A 8 63.43 -43.77 -29.11
CA THR A 8 64.25 -44.27 -30.23
C THR A 8 64.98 -43.12 -30.89
N GLY A 9 66.31 -43.17 -30.83
CA GLY A 9 67.17 -42.39 -31.71
C GLY A 9 67.33 -43.09 -33.05
N SER A 10 67.83 -42.36 -34.04
CA SER A 10 68.47 -42.91 -35.23
C SER A 10 69.55 -41.95 -35.72
N LYS A 11 70.73 -42.54 -35.96
CA LYS A 11 71.96 -41.89 -36.40
C LYS A 11 72.08 -41.97 -37.93
N SER A 12 72.87 -41.03 -38.44
CA SER A 12 73.77 -41.12 -39.61
C SER A 12 73.18 -40.85 -41.01
N HIS A 13 73.74 -39.85 -41.71
CA HIS A 13 74.78 -40.10 -42.71
C HIS A 13 75.47 -38.81 -43.19
N LYS A 14 76.73 -38.98 -43.60
CA LYS A 14 77.72 -38.01 -44.09
C LYS A 14 77.36 -37.42 -45.46
N ARG A 15 77.78 -36.18 -45.72
CA ARG A 15 78.42 -35.66 -46.95
C ARG A 15 78.76 -34.16 -46.77
N ASN A 16 80.03 -33.82 -46.57
CA ASN A 16 80.97 -33.19 -47.53
C ASN A 16 80.46 -31.87 -48.15
N VAL A 17 81.03 -30.73 -47.73
CA VAL A 17 82.15 -30.00 -48.38
C VAL A 17 81.71 -29.26 -49.65
N THR A 18 81.40 -27.98 -49.45
CA THR A 18 81.39 -26.81 -50.37
C THR A 18 80.47 -25.81 -49.62
N LEU A 19 80.85 -24.61 -49.19
CA LEU A 19 81.19 -23.46 -50.01
C LEU A 19 81.75 -22.37 -49.07
N SER A 20 83.05 -22.08 -49.17
CA SER A 20 83.69 -20.92 -48.53
C SER A 20 83.43 -19.60 -49.28
N CYS A 21 82.46 -19.55 -50.19
CA CYS A 21 82.02 -18.35 -50.92
C CYS A 21 80.69 -17.77 -50.43
N GLU A 22 79.92 -18.47 -49.56
CA GLU A 22 78.62 -17.99 -49.07
C GLU A 22 78.71 -17.02 -47.89
N ARG A 23 79.79 -17.05 -47.10
CA ARG A 23 79.91 -16.23 -45.87
C ARG A 23 79.84 -14.73 -46.12
N ASN A 24 80.35 -14.23 -47.25
CA ASN A 24 80.31 -12.79 -47.56
C ASN A 24 78.92 -12.31 -48.06
N LEU A 25 78.10 -13.21 -48.60
CA LEU A 25 76.70 -12.95 -48.98
C LEU A 25 75.77 -13.03 -47.77
N ASP A 26 76.07 -13.91 -46.82
CA ASP A 26 75.30 -14.04 -45.58
C ASP A 26 75.57 -12.89 -44.61
N GLU A 27 76.80 -12.37 -44.52
CA GLU A 27 77.09 -11.18 -43.71
C GLU A 27 76.42 -9.92 -44.24
N THR A 28 76.38 -9.75 -45.57
CA THR A 28 75.70 -8.62 -46.21
C THR A 28 74.19 -8.74 -46.15
N LYS A 29 73.62 -9.95 -46.27
CA LYS A 29 72.20 -10.21 -45.99
C LYS A 29 71.85 -10.00 -44.53
N LEU A 30 72.68 -10.45 -43.59
CA LEU A 30 72.44 -10.29 -42.16
C LEU A 30 72.45 -8.81 -41.77
N LYS A 31 73.43 -8.05 -42.27
CA LYS A 31 73.51 -6.59 -42.08
C LYS A 31 72.29 -5.88 -42.68
N LYS A 32 71.86 -6.28 -43.88
CA LYS A 32 70.65 -5.76 -44.53
C LYS A 32 69.37 -6.13 -43.77
N THR A 33 69.26 -7.33 -43.21
CA THR A 33 68.12 -7.74 -42.37
C THR A 33 68.14 -7.06 -41.00
N LEU A 34 69.31 -6.74 -40.45
CA LEU A 34 69.43 -5.96 -39.21
C LEU A 34 69.05 -4.50 -39.44
N ASP A 35 69.46 -3.91 -40.58
CA ASP A 35 69.08 -2.56 -40.99
C ASP A 35 67.58 -2.48 -41.36
N GLU A 36 67.02 -3.49 -42.03
CA GLU A 36 65.58 -3.61 -42.30
C GLU A 36 64.76 -3.86 -41.03
N LYS A 37 65.29 -4.63 -40.07
CA LYS A 37 64.64 -4.85 -38.77
C LYS A 37 64.70 -3.61 -37.89
N ALA A 38 65.79 -2.84 -37.95
CA ALA A 38 65.91 -1.52 -37.33
C ALA A 38 64.93 -0.51 -37.96
N GLN A 39 64.67 -0.59 -39.27
CA GLN A 39 63.65 0.22 -39.97
C GLN A 39 62.21 -0.28 -39.74
N SER A 40 62.00 -1.57 -39.42
CA SER A 40 60.68 -2.17 -39.14
C SER A 40 60.16 -1.89 -37.74
N LYS A 41 60.99 -1.34 -36.84
CA LYS A 41 60.57 -0.66 -35.62
C LYS A 41 59.87 0.65 -35.98
N LYS A 42 58.79 0.55 -36.76
CA LYS A 42 57.86 1.64 -37.03
C LYS A 42 57.27 2.02 -35.68
N THR A 43 57.84 3.07 -35.10
CA THR A 43 57.20 3.90 -34.10
C THR A 43 55.78 4.16 -34.58
N ILE A 44 54.78 3.65 -33.86
CA ILE A 44 53.38 3.98 -34.10
C ILE A 44 53.26 5.47 -33.79
N THR A 45 53.42 6.31 -34.82
CA THR A 45 53.22 7.75 -34.74
C THR A 45 51.72 8.01 -34.69
N ILE A 46 51.15 7.90 -33.50
CA ILE A 46 49.80 8.38 -33.21
C ILE A 46 49.78 9.86 -33.55
N THR A 47 48.91 10.27 -34.47
CA THR A 47 48.81 11.69 -34.82
C THR A 47 48.34 12.48 -33.61
N LYS A 48 48.74 13.76 -33.50
CA LYS A 48 48.30 14.63 -32.38
C LYS A 48 46.76 14.64 -32.23
N GLU A 49 46.06 14.49 -33.34
CA GLU A 49 44.60 14.44 -33.39
C GLU A 49 44.02 13.12 -32.84
N GLN A 50 44.60 11.97 -33.20
CA GLN A 50 44.23 10.68 -32.61
C GLN A 50 44.51 10.64 -31.11
N LEU A 51 45.62 11.24 -30.65
CA LEU A 51 45.93 11.37 -29.23
C LEU A 51 44.89 12.25 -28.50
N LYS A 52 44.43 13.34 -29.14
CA LYS A 52 43.38 14.21 -28.59
C LYS A 52 42.04 13.48 -28.49
N LYS A 53 41.66 12.72 -29.52
CA LYS A 53 40.45 11.87 -29.50
C LYS A 53 40.53 10.81 -28.39
N LEU A 54 41.65 10.10 -28.25
CA LEU A 54 41.87 9.12 -27.17
C LEU A 54 41.78 9.75 -25.78
N LYS A 55 42.31 10.96 -25.58
CA LYS A 55 42.15 11.70 -24.32
C LYS A 55 40.68 12.05 -24.05
N ASN A 56 39.95 12.49 -25.07
CA ASN A 56 38.53 12.80 -24.93
C ASN A 56 37.71 11.54 -24.58
N TYR A 57 37.94 10.41 -25.25
CA TYR A 57 37.27 9.15 -24.93
C TYR A 57 37.60 8.65 -23.53
N LYS A 58 38.86 8.79 -23.10
CA LYS A 58 39.26 8.45 -21.72
C LYS A 58 38.50 9.28 -20.69
N ASN A 59 38.35 10.59 -20.94
CA ASN A 59 37.60 11.47 -20.04
C ASN A 59 36.11 11.12 -20.03
N LEU A 60 35.51 10.87 -21.20
CA LEU A 60 34.12 10.44 -21.31
C LEU A 60 33.88 9.12 -20.56
N PHE A 61 34.79 8.16 -20.68
CA PHE A 61 34.70 6.89 -19.94
C PHE A 61 34.76 7.10 -18.42
N LEU A 62 35.65 7.96 -17.94
CA LEU A 62 35.72 8.30 -16.51
C LEU A 62 34.46 9.00 -16.01
N ASP A 63 33.83 9.84 -16.84
CA ASP A 63 32.58 10.50 -16.46
C ASP A 63 31.40 9.52 -16.45
N LEU A 64 31.33 8.60 -17.41
CA LEU A 64 30.35 7.50 -17.41
C LEU A 64 30.52 6.59 -16.20
N GLU A 65 31.75 6.25 -15.82
CA GLU A 65 32.04 5.42 -14.64
C GLU A 65 31.57 6.11 -13.35
N LYS A 66 31.71 7.44 -13.25
CA LYS A 66 31.17 8.22 -12.12
C LYS A 66 29.63 8.22 -12.11
N VAL A 67 29.00 8.38 -13.27
CA VAL A 67 27.52 8.33 -13.37
C VAL A 67 27.02 6.96 -12.92
N PHE A 68 27.65 5.89 -13.40
CA PHE A 68 27.27 4.52 -13.03
C PHE A 68 27.44 4.25 -11.52
N GLU A 69 28.54 4.71 -10.91
CA GLU A 69 28.73 4.56 -9.46
C GLU A 69 27.75 5.43 -8.65
N ASN A 70 27.34 6.59 -9.17
CA ASN A 70 26.30 7.40 -8.52
C ASN A 70 24.92 6.74 -8.61
N GLU A 71 24.55 6.20 -9.78
CA GLU A 71 23.29 5.46 -9.96
C GLU A 71 23.26 4.22 -9.07
N LYS A 72 24.34 3.44 -9.03
CA LYS A 72 24.47 2.28 -8.16
C LYS A 72 24.28 2.63 -6.68
N LYS A 73 24.79 3.78 -6.24
CA LYS A 73 24.55 4.29 -4.87
C LYS A 73 23.09 4.72 -4.67
N ALA A 74 22.48 5.36 -5.66
CA ALA A 74 21.06 5.75 -5.61
C ALA A 74 20.16 4.52 -5.47
N TRP A 75 20.35 3.50 -6.32
CA TRP A 75 19.63 2.23 -6.25
C TRP A 75 19.85 1.50 -4.92
N ALA A 76 21.05 1.55 -4.35
CA ALA A 76 21.33 0.96 -3.04
C ALA A 76 20.59 1.70 -1.91
N SER A 77 20.51 3.03 -1.98
CA SER A 77 19.73 3.84 -1.03
C SER A 77 18.24 3.51 -1.13
N GLU A 78 17.68 3.54 -2.33
CA GLU A 78 16.26 3.24 -2.57
C GLU A 78 15.90 1.82 -2.11
N ARG A 79 16.76 0.84 -2.34
CA ARG A 79 16.56 -0.53 -1.85
C ARG A 79 16.53 -0.61 -0.32
N ASN A 80 17.35 0.19 0.37
CA ASN A 80 17.36 0.24 1.82
C ASN A 80 16.10 0.93 2.36
N ASP A 81 15.66 2.01 1.71
CA ASP A 81 14.44 2.73 2.06
C ASP A 81 13.20 1.84 1.88
N MET A 82 13.12 1.11 0.76
CA MET A 82 12.07 0.12 0.51
C MET A 82 12.09 -1.02 1.52
N LYS A 83 13.27 -1.46 1.95
CA LYS A 83 13.41 -2.49 3.00
C LYS A 83 12.94 -1.98 4.36
N SER A 84 13.26 -0.74 4.69
CA SER A 84 12.78 -0.07 5.92
C SER A 84 11.26 0.05 5.91
N ASN A 85 10.69 0.53 4.79
CA ASN A 85 9.26 0.69 4.62
C ASN A 85 8.51 -0.65 4.72
N ARG A 86 9.04 -1.70 4.06
CA ARG A 86 8.51 -3.07 4.18
C ARG A 86 8.48 -3.56 5.62
N ASN A 87 9.55 -3.31 6.39
CA ASN A 87 9.60 -3.73 7.79
C ASN A 87 8.59 -2.97 8.65
N SER A 88 8.41 -1.67 8.41
CA SER A 88 7.39 -0.85 9.08
C SER A 88 5.98 -1.36 8.82
N LEU A 89 5.64 -1.64 7.55
CA LEU A 89 4.33 -2.21 7.18
C LEU A 89 4.09 -3.61 7.74
N LEU A 90 5.16 -4.40 7.90
CA LEU A 90 5.06 -5.73 8.50
C LEU A 90 4.78 -5.65 10.00
N GLN A 91 5.38 -4.69 10.69
CA GLN A 91 5.09 -4.40 12.09
C GLN A 91 3.64 -3.92 12.28
N GLU A 92 3.18 -2.96 11.46
CA GLU A 92 1.81 -2.46 11.52
C GLU A 92 0.78 -3.57 11.27
N ASN A 93 1.04 -4.48 10.32
CA ASN A 93 0.18 -5.65 10.10
C ASN A 93 0.12 -6.59 11.31
N GLN A 94 1.22 -6.77 12.05
CA GLN A 94 1.21 -7.57 13.26
C GLN A 94 0.39 -6.91 14.37
N GLU A 95 0.50 -5.59 14.53
CA GLU A 95 -0.30 -4.83 15.49
C GLU A 95 -1.79 -4.87 15.15
N LEU A 96 -2.16 -4.68 13.88
CA LEU A 96 -3.55 -4.81 13.41
C LEU A 96 -4.10 -6.22 13.65
N LYS A 97 -3.30 -7.26 13.44
CA LYS A 97 -3.70 -8.65 13.71
C LYS A 97 -3.97 -8.88 15.19
N MET A 98 -3.13 -8.34 16.08
CA MET A 98 -3.34 -8.38 17.52
C MET A 98 -4.65 -7.66 17.91
N HIS A 99 -4.90 -6.48 17.34
CA HIS A 99 -6.15 -5.74 17.58
C HIS A 99 -7.39 -6.50 17.11
N LEU A 100 -7.34 -7.13 15.93
CA LEU A 100 -8.44 -7.96 15.43
C LEU A 100 -8.76 -9.11 16.38
N THR A 101 -7.74 -9.87 16.82
CA THR A 101 -7.96 -10.97 17.77
C THR A 101 -8.56 -10.49 19.10
N HIS A 102 -8.18 -9.30 19.58
CA HIS A 102 -8.76 -8.71 20.78
C HIS A 102 -10.23 -8.32 20.59
N ILE A 103 -10.59 -7.79 19.42
CA ILE A 103 -11.97 -7.44 19.09
C ILE A 103 -12.82 -8.71 18.94
N GLU A 104 -12.31 -9.74 18.28
CA GLU A 104 -12.98 -11.04 18.14
C GLU A 104 -13.27 -11.66 19.51
N ASN A 105 -12.27 -11.69 20.41
CA ASN A 105 -12.46 -12.18 21.78
C ASN A 105 -13.53 -11.37 22.55
N LYS A 106 -13.56 -10.04 22.37
CA LYS A 106 -14.60 -9.19 22.98
C LYS A 106 -15.97 -9.47 22.40
N LEU A 107 -16.08 -9.68 21.09
CA LEU A 107 -17.34 -10.02 20.44
C LEU A 107 -17.84 -11.38 20.90
N GLU A 108 -16.97 -12.37 21.02
CA GLU A 108 -17.29 -13.70 21.54
C GLU A 108 -17.76 -13.62 22.99
N HIS A 109 -17.09 -12.84 23.83
CA HIS A 109 -17.54 -12.58 25.20
C HIS A 109 -18.91 -11.89 25.25
N ILE A 110 -19.16 -10.90 24.39
CA ILE A 110 -20.47 -10.23 24.32
C ILE A 110 -21.56 -11.21 23.85
N GLN A 111 -21.26 -12.05 22.87
CA GLN A 111 -22.16 -13.08 22.35
C GLN A 111 -22.45 -14.17 23.40
N ALA A 112 -21.45 -14.58 24.18
CA ALA A 112 -21.65 -15.52 25.29
C ALA A 112 -22.53 -14.94 26.41
N CYS A 113 -22.50 -13.62 26.61
CA CYS A 113 -23.30 -12.96 27.64
C CYS A 113 -24.76 -12.62 27.23
N THR A 114 -25.14 -12.77 25.96
CA THR A 114 -26.39 -12.16 25.44
C THR A 114 -27.63 -13.05 25.22
N PRO A 115 -27.59 -14.37 24.93
CA PRO A 115 -28.82 -15.05 24.51
C PRO A 115 -29.70 -15.59 25.65
N GLU A 116 -29.14 -15.99 26.81
CA GLU A 116 -29.97 -16.57 27.88
C GLU A 116 -30.57 -15.53 28.83
N SER A 117 -29.95 -14.34 29.01
CA SER A 117 -30.46 -13.34 29.95
C SER A 117 -31.56 -12.43 29.37
N ALA A 118 -31.66 -12.29 28.05
CA ALA A 118 -32.56 -11.31 27.44
C ALA A 118 -34.06 -11.67 27.60
N ASN A 119 -34.42 -12.95 27.45
CA ASN A 119 -35.81 -13.39 27.65
C ASN A 119 -36.23 -13.33 29.12
N ASP A 120 -35.34 -13.72 30.04
CA ASP A 120 -35.59 -13.64 31.48
C ASP A 120 -35.66 -12.19 31.97
N GLN A 121 -34.80 -11.31 31.44
CA GLN A 121 -34.86 -9.88 31.71
C GLN A 121 -36.13 -9.25 31.18
N GLN A 122 -36.60 -9.63 29.98
CA GLN A 122 -37.83 -9.09 29.41
C GLN A 122 -39.08 -9.58 30.16
N GLY A 123 -39.10 -10.83 30.61
CA GLY A 123 -40.13 -11.37 31.50
C GLY A 123 -40.16 -10.67 32.87
N ASN A 124 -38.99 -10.44 33.47
CA ASN A 124 -38.88 -9.70 34.73
C ASN A 124 -39.27 -8.22 34.57
N LEU A 125 -38.91 -7.58 33.46
CA LEU A 125 -39.31 -6.21 33.15
C LEU A 125 -40.83 -6.10 33.00
N ALA A 126 -41.47 -7.07 32.33
CA ALA A 126 -42.93 -7.11 32.21
C ALA A 126 -43.62 -7.27 33.59
N LYS A 127 -43.07 -8.12 34.47
CA LYS A 127 -43.56 -8.27 35.85
C LYS A 127 -43.41 -6.99 36.65
N ILE A 128 -42.26 -6.31 36.55
CA ILE A 128 -42.03 -5.02 37.23
C ILE A 128 -43.01 -3.97 36.72
N LYS A 129 -43.20 -3.86 35.40
CA LYS A 129 -44.17 -2.93 34.80
C LYS A 129 -45.60 -3.16 35.31
N ASN A 130 -46.04 -4.42 35.36
CA ASN A 130 -47.36 -4.75 35.89
C ASN A 130 -47.49 -4.44 37.39
N SER A 131 -46.45 -4.73 38.18
CA SER A 131 -46.44 -4.39 39.61
C SER A 131 -46.47 -2.88 39.83
N LEU A 132 -45.75 -2.11 39.01
CA LEU A 132 -45.74 -0.65 39.06
C LEU A 132 -47.13 -0.08 38.74
N PHE A 133 -47.75 -0.55 37.66
CA PHE A 133 -49.11 -0.16 37.27
C PHE A 133 -50.16 -0.46 38.36
N ASN A 134 -50.04 -1.60 39.03
CA ASN A 134 -50.90 -1.95 40.16
C ASN A 134 -50.70 -1.01 41.36
N LEU A 135 -49.45 -0.63 41.64
CA LEU A 135 -49.14 0.33 42.71
C LEU A 135 -49.66 1.73 42.38
N GLU A 136 -49.50 2.21 41.15
CA GLU A 136 -50.06 3.49 40.69
C GLU A 136 -51.58 3.51 40.86
N SER A 137 -52.25 2.45 40.41
CA SER A 137 -53.71 2.31 40.55
C SER A 137 -54.15 2.31 42.02
N LEU A 138 -53.41 1.62 42.89
CA LEU A 138 -53.69 1.56 44.33
C LEU A 138 -53.47 2.92 45.00
N ILE A 139 -52.41 3.63 44.65
CA ILE A 139 -52.09 4.96 45.18
C ILE A 139 -53.15 5.97 44.74
N ALA A 140 -53.55 5.95 43.47
CA ALA A 140 -54.62 6.80 42.94
C ALA A 140 -55.93 6.58 43.70
N TYR A 141 -56.34 5.31 43.85
CA TYR A 141 -57.53 4.95 44.62
C TYR A 141 -57.47 5.42 46.07
N ARG A 142 -56.35 5.18 46.77
CA ARG A 142 -56.16 5.59 48.17
C ARG A 142 -56.16 7.10 48.35
N SER A 143 -55.54 7.84 47.42
CA SER A 143 -55.51 9.30 47.42
C SER A 143 -56.93 9.87 47.25
N GLU A 144 -57.69 9.35 46.29
CA GLU A 144 -59.07 9.77 46.05
C GLU A 144 -59.99 9.47 47.24
N GLU A 145 -59.90 8.26 47.81
CA GLU A 145 -60.70 7.87 48.96
C GLU A 145 -60.34 8.70 50.21
N SER A 146 -59.05 8.98 50.43
CA SER A 146 -58.60 9.83 51.53
C SER A 146 -59.14 11.26 51.40
N SER A 147 -59.12 11.82 50.19
CA SER A 147 -59.70 13.14 49.90
C SER A 147 -61.21 13.17 50.17
N LYS A 148 -61.96 12.14 49.74
CA LYS A 148 -63.40 12.01 50.01
C LYS A 148 -63.69 11.92 51.51
N LEU A 149 -62.89 11.17 52.26
CA LEU A 149 -63.04 11.02 53.71
C LEU A 149 -62.74 12.32 54.45
N LEU A 150 -61.66 13.03 54.09
CA LEU A 150 -61.34 14.34 54.66
C LEU A 150 -62.48 15.34 54.43
N LEU A 151 -63.06 15.37 53.22
CA LEU A 151 -64.20 16.23 52.90
C LEU A 151 -65.45 15.89 53.74
N LYS A 152 -65.71 14.60 54.01
CA LYS A 152 -66.80 14.16 54.91
C LYS A 152 -66.54 14.60 56.35
N ILE A 153 -65.30 14.47 56.84
CA ILE A 153 -64.90 14.93 58.18
C ILE A 153 -65.10 16.44 58.31
N HIS A 154 -64.67 17.22 57.32
CA HIS A 154 -64.88 18.68 57.33
C HIS A 154 -66.37 19.05 57.41
N LYS A 155 -67.23 18.39 56.62
CA LYS A 155 -68.68 18.61 56.67
C LYS A 155 -69.28 18.24 58.03
N LEU A 156 -68.83 17.15 58.65
CA LEU A 156 -69.27 16.73 59.98
C LEU A 156 -68.83 17.70 61.07
N LEU A 157 -67.57 18.15 61.03
CA LEU A 157 -67.05 19.14 61.97
C LEU A 157 -67.80 20.46 61.89
N ALA A 158 -68.13 20.92 60.68
CA ALA A 158 -68.95 22.12 60.48
C ALA A 158 -70.33 21.97 61.12
N LYS A 159 -71.01 20.83 60.88
CA LYS A 159 -72.31 20.53 61.51
C LYS A 159 -72.23 20.45 63.03
N HIS A 160 -71.21 19.79 63.59
CA HIS A 160 -71.04 19.71 65.04
C HIS A 160 -70.76 21.09 65.65
N ALA A 161 -70.00 21.95 64.97
CA ALA A 161 -69.77 23.33 65.40
C ALA A 161 -71.09 24.11 65.47
N GLU A 162 -71.97 23.97 64.48
CA GLU A 162 -73.32 24.56 64.48
C GLU A 162 -74.16 24.04 65.65
N ILE A 163 -74.21 22.72 65.88
CA ILE A 163 -74.99 22.11 66.97
C ILE A 163 -74.52 22.59 68.35
N ILE A 164 -73.20 22.69 68.57
CA ILE A 164 -72.63 23.21 69.84
C ILE A 164 -73.01 24.67 70.05
N PHE A 165 -73.11 25.43 68.96
CA PHE A 165 -73.58 26.81 69.01
C PHE A 165 -75.05 26.87 69.43
N GLU A 166 -75.92 26.04 68.85
CA GLU A 166 -77.37 26.02 69.07
C GLU A 166 -77.82 25.38 70.40
N GLN A 167 -77.15 24.34 70.90
CA GLN A 167 -77.59 23.63 72.12
C GLN A 167 -77.24 24.35 73.42
N SER A 168 -78.05 24.16 74.47
CA SER A 168 -77.86 24.75 75.80
C SER A 168 -76.80 24.01 76.63
N PHE A 169 -75.56 23.99 76.15
CA PHE A 169 -74.41 23.54 76.94
C PHE A 169 -73.95 24.61 77.94
N THR A 170 -73.29 24.20 79.02
CA THR A 170 -72.60 25.15 79.91
C THR A 170 -71.49 25.89 79.13
N PRO A 171 -71.21 27.17 79.45
CA PRO A 171 -70.20 27.96 78.74
C PRO A 171 -68.82 27.30 78.72
N TYR A 172 -68.46 26.60 79.80
CA TYR A 172 -67.21 25.86 79.92
C TYR A 172 -67.14 24.67 78.95
N SER A 173 -68.20 23.85 78.87
CA SER A 173 -68.27 22.72 77.94
C SER A 173 -68.31 23.19 76.48
N LYS A 174 -68.99 24.30 76.17
CA LYS A 174 -68.96 24.92 74.83
C LYS A 174 -67.55 25.33 74.44
N SER A 175 -66.81 25.97 75.34
CA SER A 175 -65.44 26.41 75.11
C SER A 175 -64.51 25.23 74.80
N GLN A 176 -64.55 24.17 75.62
CA GLN A 176 -63.71 22.99 75.41
C GLN A 176 -64.03 22.25 74.12
N LEU A 177 -65.32 22.07 73.79
CA LEU A 177 -65.75 21.43 72.54
C LEU A 177 -65.39 22.26 71.31
N SER A 178 -65.60 23.59 71.37
CA SER A 178 -65.21 24.51 70.32
C SER A 178 -63.70 24.47 70.06
N GLU A 179 -62.90 24.46 71.13
CA GLU A 179 -61.44 24.34 70.98
C GLU A 179 -61.00 22.97 70.45
N GLY A 180 -61.67 21.88 70.85
CA GLY A 180 -61.46 20.55 70.29
C GLY A 180 -61.75 20.51 68.79
N ILE A 181 -62.89 21.06 68.35
CA ILE A 181 -63.25 21.17 66.93
C ILE A 181 -62.25 22.03 66.18
N LYS A 182 -61.78 23.13 66.77
CA LYS A 182 -60.79 24.01 66.16
C LYS A 182 -59.46 23.29 65.94
N LYS A 183 -59.00 22.51 66.92
CA LYS A 183 -57.78 21.69 66.80
C LYS A 183 -57.92 20.61 65.72
N ILE A 184 -59.06 19.90 65.67
CA ILE A 184 -59.31 18.90 64.62
C ILE A 184 -59.40 19.56 63.24
N SER A 185 -60.06 20.71 63.12
CA SER A 185 -60.14 21.44 61.84
C SER A 185 -58.76 21.87 61.35
N GLN A 186 -57.90 22.37 62.26
CA GLN A 186 -56.52 22.73 61.94
C GLN A 186 -55.67 21.52 61.50
N THR A 187 -55.83 20.35 62.13
CA THR A 187 -55.11 19.14 61.71
C THR A 187 -55.60 18.64 60.35
N VAL A 188 -56.91 18.68 60.09
CA VAL A 188 -57.48 18.30 58.78
C VAL A 188 -56.97 19.24 57.67
N SER A 189 -56.97 20.56 57.88
CA SER A 189 -56.43 21.51 56.90
C SER A 189 -54.92 21.33 56.65
N SER A 190 -54.18 20.92 57.68
CA SER A 190 -52.76 20.60 57.55
C SER A 190 -52.52 19.30 56.75
N LEU A 191 -53.40 18.31 56.89
CA LEU A 191 -53.38 17.09 56.08
C LEU A 191 -53.75 17.36 54.62
N GLU A 192 -54.74 18.22 54.36
CA GLU A 192 -55.11 18.64 53.01
C GLU A 192 -53.96 19.39 52.30
N SER A 193 -53.26 20.28 53.01
CA SER A 193 -52.13 21.00 52.43
C SER A 193 -50.95 20.06 52.13
N LEU A 194 -50.71 19.04 52.96
CA LEU A 194 -49.68 18.03 52.74
C LEU A 194 -50.02 17.09 51.57
N LEU A 195 -51.29 16.70 51.42
CA LEU A 195 -51.76 15.97 50.25
C LEU A 195 -51.60 16.79 48.96
N ALA A 196 -51.93 18.08 48.99
CA ALA A 196 -51.77 18.97 47.85
C ALA A 196 -50.30 19.17 47.47
N SER A 197 -49.40 19.34 48.44
CA SER A 197 -47.97 19.50 48.17
C SER A 197 -47.34 18.21 47.61
N GLN A 198 -47.71 17.04 48.14
CA GLN A 198 -47.28 15.76 47.58
C GLN A 198 -47.77 15.56 46.14
N LYS A 199 -49.04 15.89 45.86
CA LYS A 199 -49.59 15.81 44.50
C LYS A 199 -48.80 16.67 43.51
N ASN A 200 -48.47 17.90 43.88
CA ASN A 200 -47.69 18.79 43.03
C ASN A 200 -46.26 18.28 42.83
N SER A 201 -45.62 17.72 43.87
CA SER A 201 -44.28 17.13 43.77
C SER A 201 -44.25 15.94 42.81
N ILE A 202 -45.27 15.08 42.83
CA ILE A 202 -45.39 13.94 41.90
C ILE A 202 -45.51 14.45 40.47
N GLN A 203 -46.40 15.43 40.24
CA GLN A 203 -46.59 16.00 38.91
C GLN A 203 -45.32 16.64 38.34
N THR A 204 -44.51 17.31 39.16
CA THR A 204 -43.22 17.84 38.71
C THR A 204 -42.22 16.74 38.34
N LEU A 205 -42.20 15.63 39.09
CA LEU A 205 -41.33 14.49 38.79
C LEU A 205 -41.74 13.80 37.49
N GLU A 206 -43.03 13.59 37.26
CA GLU A 206 -43.56 13.05 35.99
C GLU A 206 -43.09 13.89 34.79
N THR A 207 -43.22 15.22 34.88
CA THR A 207 -42.78 16.10 33.77
C THR A 207 -41.26 16.07 33.54
N GLN A 208 -40.46 15.89 34.60
CA GLN A 208 -39.01 15.76 34.48
C GLN A 208 -38.62 14.42 33.86
N GLU A 209 -39.30 13.33 34.25
CA GLU A 209 -39.09 12.00 33.69
C GLU A 209 -39.45 11.94 32.20
N ASP A 210 -40.57 12.54 31.80
CA ASP A 210 -40.98 12.63 30.40
C ASP A 210 -39.96 13.41 29.57
N SER A 211 -39.46 14.53 30.11
CA SER A 211 -38.41 15.32 29.45
C SER A 211 -37.11 14.53 29.28
N ALA A 212 -36.66 13.86 30.33
CA ALA A 212 -35.45 13.03 30.28
C ALA A 212 -35.60 11.86 29.29
N THR A 213 -36.78 11.23 29.27
CA THR A 213 -37.09 10.12 28.36
C THR A 213 -37.04 10.57 26.89
N GLU A 214 -37.60 11.74 26.58
CA GLU A 214 -37.53 12.30 25.23
C GLU A 214 -36.11 12.72 24.83
N GLU A 215 -35.30 13.22 25.75
CA GLU A 215 -33.88 13.48 25.50
C GLU A 215 -33.10 12.19 25.20
N TYR A 216 -33.31 11.12 25.98
CA TYR A 216 -32.68 9.83 25.72
C TYR A 216 -33.11 9.22 24.39
N LYS A 217 -34.39 9.33 24.04
CA LYS A 217 -34.93 8.87 22.76
C LYS A 217 -34.28 9.60 21.58
N LYS A 218 -34.14 10.92 21.65
CA LYS A 218 -33.42 11.73 20.66
C LYS A 218 -31.94 11.36 20.55
N ALA A 219 -31.27 11.12 21.67
CA ALA A 219 -29.87 10.69 21.68
C ALA A 219 -29.71 9.31 21.01
N LEU A 220 -30.64 8.39 21.26
CA LEU A 220 -30.63 7.05 20.70
C LEU A 220 -30.93 7.05 19.19
N GLU A 221 -31.82 7.92 18.71
CA GLU A 221 -32.03 8.15 17.28
C GLU A 221 -30.78 8.71 16.57
N LYS A 222 -30.07 9.67 17.18
CA LYS A 222 -28.80 10.17 16.65
C LYS A 222 -27.76 9.06 16.51
N LEU A 223 -27.64 8.20 17.53
CA LEU A 223 -26.73 7.05 17.48
C LEU A 223 -27.12 6.05 16.39
N ARG A 224 -28.42 5.76 16.21
CA ARG A 224 -28.90 4.90 15.12
C ARG A 224 -28.58 5.49 13.75
N ALA A 225 -28.77 6.79 13.56
CA ALA A 225 -28.45 7.48 12.31
C ALA A 225 -26.95 7.44 12.00
N GLN A 226 -26.08 7.68 12.99
CA GLN A 226 -24.64 7.55 12.83
C GLN A 226 -24.23 6.11 12.46
N ASN A 227 -24.84 5.11 13.11
CA ASN A 227 -24.58 3.70 12.80
C ASN A 227 -24.98 3.35 11.35
N PHE A 228 -26.10 3.89 10.88
CA PHE A 228 -26.55 3.73 9.50
C PHE A 228 -25.54 4.32 8.52
N GLN A 229 -25.08 5.55 8.74
CA GLN A 229 -24.06 6.20 7.90
C GLN A 229 -22.74 5.42 7.87
N LEU A 230 -22.33 4.85 9.01
CA LEU A 230 -21.11 4.02 9.07
C LEU A 230 -21.28 2.71 8.28
N ARG A 231 -22.45 2.07 8.36
CA ARG A 231 -22.76 0.87 7.57
C ARG A 231 -22.77 1.16 6.07
N GLU A 232 -23.33 2.30 5.68
CA GLU A 232 -23.33 2.75 4.29
C GLU A 232 -21.90 3.02 3.78
N LYS A 233 -21.07 3.75 4.55
CA LYS A 233 -19.65 3.95 4.23
C LYS A 233 -18.91 2.62 4.10
N LEU A 234 -19.12 1.70 5.04
CA LEU A 234 -18.52 0.36 4.98
C LEU A 234 -18.98 -0.40 3.73
N SER A 235 -20.25 -0.32 3.37
CA SER A 235 -20.79 -0.93 2.16
C SER A 235 -20.17 -0.32 0.90
N ASN A 236 -20.00 1.00 0.85
CA ASN A 236 -19.37 1.69 -0.27
C ASN A 236 -17.87 1.33 -0.40
N CYS A 237 -17.17 1.17 0.72
CA CYS A 237 -15.79 0.67 0.71
C CYS A 237 -15.72 -0.78 0.22
N LYS A 238 -16.63 -1.66 0.68
CA LYS A 238 -16.72 -3.05 0.21
C LYS A 238 -17.07 -3.15 -1.28
N ASN A 239 -17.93 -2.27 -1.75
CA ASN A 239 -18.38 -2.21 -3.15
C ASN A 239 -17.47 -1.34 -4.01
N SER A 240 -16.26 -1.01 -3.57
CA SER A 240 -15.24 -0.40 -4.43
C SER A 240 -14.68 -1.42 -5.43
N GLU A 241 -15.58 -2.06 -6.19
CA GLU A 241 -15.30 -2.94 -7.32
C GLU A 241 -14.34 -2.28 -8.31
N GLY A 242 -14.34 -0.95 -8.41
CA GLY A 242 -13.38 -0.20 -9.21
C GLY A 242 -11.93 -0.43 -8.78
N LEU A 243 -11.63 -0.44 -7.48
CA LEU A 243 -10.26 -0.70 -7.01
C LEU A 243 -9.89 -2.17 -7.18
N HIS A 244 -10.83 -3.08 -6.95
CA HIS A 244 -10.57 -4.51 -7.14
C HIS A 244 -10.27 -4.84 -8.60
N LYS A 245 -11.02 -4.25 -9.52
CA LYS A 245 -10.81 -4.40 -10.96
C LYS A 245 -9.51 -3.76 -11.44
N ILE A 246 -9.15 -2.57 -10.92
CA ILE A 246 -7.85 -1.95 -11.21
C ILE A 246 -6.70 -2.84 -10.74
N ILE A 247 -6.82 -3.45 -9.56
CA ILE A 247 -5.81 -4.39 -9.04
C ILE A 247 -5.73 -5.63 -9.93
N GLU A 248 -6.87 -6.22 -10.31
CA GLU A 248 -6.92 -7.39 -11.18
C GLU A 248 -6.30 -7.11 -12.56
N ASP A 249 -6.62 -5.97 -13.17
CA ASP A 249 -6.04 -5.51 -14.44
C ASP A 249 -4.52 -5.30 -14.32
N GLN A 250 -4.05 -4.73 -13.21
CA GLN A 250 -2.62 -4.54 -12.94
C GLN A 250 -1.86 -5.85 -12.70
N GLU A 251 -2.48 -6.81 -12.00
CA GLU A 251 -1.90 -8.13 -11.79
C GLU A 251 -1.76 -8.89 -13.13
N LEU A 252 -2.74 -8.75 -14.02
CA LEU A 252 -2.69 -9.33 -15.36
C LEU A 252 -1.59 -8.70 -16.22
N GLU A 253 -1.42 -7.38 -16.15
CA GLU A 253 -0.35 -6.67 -16.85
C GLU A 253 1.04 -7.08 -16.34
N ILE A 254 1.22 -7.20 -15.02
CA ILE A 254 2.47 -7.69 -14.43
C ILE A 254 2.77 -9.12 -14.93
N GLN A 255 1.77 -9.98 -15.03
CA GLN A 255 1.94 -11.33 -15.52
C GLN A 255 2.41 -11.36 -16.99
N ASN A 256 1.79 -10.55 -17.86
CA ASN A 256 2.19 -10.43 -19.26
C ASN A 256 3.65 -9.96 -19.41
N LEU A 257 4.05 -8.94 -18.64
CA LEU A 257 5.42 -8.43 -18.64
C LEU A 257 6.44 -9.46 -18.13
N MET A 258 6.05 -10.31 -17.16
CA MET A 258 6.89 -11.41 -16.70
C MET A 258 7.10 -12.47 -17.78
N ASP A 259 6.05 -12.79 -18.53
CA ASP A 259 6.09 -13.77 -19.62
C ASP A 259 6.91 -13.24 -20.80
N GLU A 260 6.75 -11.97 -21.18
CA GLU A 260 7.57 -11.30 -22.19
C GLU A 260 9.05 -11.29 -21.80
N LYS A 261 9.36 -10.93 -20.55
CA LYS A 261 10.73 -11.00 -20.02
C LYS A 261 11.31 -12.40 -20.10
N SER A 262 10.52 -13.43 -19.82
CA SER A 262 10.93 -14.84 -19.94
C SER A 262 11.24 -15.19 -21.39
N HIS A 263 10.38 -14.77 -22.33
CA HIS A 263 10.56 -14.99 -23.76
C HIS A 263 11.83 -14.29 -24.28
N LEU A 264 12.03 -13.02 -23.95
CA LEU A 264 13.22 -12.26 -24.33
C LEU A 264 14.50 -12.91 -23.78
N LYS A 265 14.46 -13.44 -22.56
CA LYS A 265 15.60 -14.16 -21.98
C LYS A 265 15.92 -15.45 -22.77
N SER A 266 14.91 -16.18 -23.22
CA SER A 266 15.09 -17.35 -24.09
C SER A 266 15.75 -16.95 -25.41
N LEU A 267 15.24 -15.88 -26.05
CA LEU A 267 15.77 -15.37 -27.31
C LEU A 267 17.25 -14.95 -27.18
N ILE A 268 17.62 -14.28 -26.08
CA ILE A 268 19.02 -13.93 -25.81
C ILE A 268 19.89 -15.18 -25.71
N CYS A 269 19.43 -16.23 -25.03
CA CYS A 269 20.18 -17.48 -24.93
C CYS A 269 20.35 -18.17 -26.30
N GLU A 270 19.31 -18.16 -27.14
CA GLU A 270 19.38 -18.70 -28.50
C GLU A 270 20.39 -17.94 -29.36
N LEU A 271 20.34 -16.60 -29.35
CA LEU A 271 21.29 -15.75 -30.08
C LEU A 271 22.73 -15.94 -29.59
N GLN A 272 22.94 -16.07 -28.27
CA GLN A 272 24.26 -16.37 -27.70
C GLN A 272 24.80 -17.72 -28.19
N ASN A 273 23.95 -18.74 -28.28
CA ASN A 273 24.34 -20.04 -28.83
C ASN A 273 24.67 -19.94 -30.32
N GLN A 274 23.86 -19.22 -31.11
CA GLN A 274 24.14 -18.99 -32.53
C GLN A 274 25.48 -18.28 -32.75
N ILE A 275 25.78 -17.24 -31.98
CA ILE A 275 27.07 -16.53 -32.03
C ILE A 275 28.21 -17.47 -31.66
N LYS A 276 28.01 -18.35 -30.67
CA LYS A 276 29.01 -19.34 -30.27
C LYS A 276 29.28 -20.34 -31.40
N ASP A 277 28.24 -20.90 -32.01
CA ASP A 277 28.35 -21.85 -33.13
C ASP A 277 29.04 -21.19 -34.34
N GLN A 278 28.71 -19.92 -34.62
CA GLN A 278 29.39 -19.13 -35.65
C GLN A 278 30.87 -18.91 -35.32
N ASN A 279 31.22 -18.64 -34.06
CA ASN A 279 32.62 -18.50 -33.65
C ASN A 279 33.39 -19.82 -33.75
N ASP A 280 32.76 -20.94 -33.37
CA ASP A 280 33.35 -22.27 -33.46
C ASP A 280 33.60 -22.65 -34.92
N THR A 281 32.64 -22.41 -35.82
CA THR A 281 32.83 -22.60 -37.27
C THR A 281 33.93 -21.69 -37.85
N ILE A 282 34.00 -20.41 -37.44
CA ILE A 282 35.10 -19.51 -37.83
C ILE A 282 36.45 -20.05 -37.34
N TYR A 283 36.50 -20.58 -36.11
CA TYR A 283 37.71 -21.18 -35.55
C TYR A 283 38.15 -22.39 -36.37
N ASP A 284 37.23 -23.31 -36.66
CA ASP A 284 37.50 -24.49 -37.49
C ASP A 284 38.01 -24.08 -38.88
N LEU A 285 37.37 -23.11 -39.54
CA LEU A 285 37.82 -22.57 -40.83
C LEU A 285 39.23 -21.97 -40.75
N LYS A 286 39.57 -21.25 -39.67
CA LYS A 286 40.93 -20.73 -39.44
C LYS A 286 41.96 -21.85 -39.27
N THR A 287 41.58 -22.98 -38.69
CA THR A 287 42.50 -24.13 -38.55
C THR A 287 42.69 -24.90 -39.85
N LEU A 288 41.68 -24.92 -40.73
CA LEU A 288 41.74 -25.55 -42.06
C LEU A 288 42.52 -24.69 -43.07
N LEU A 289 42.64 -23.38 -42.84
CA LEU A 289 43.53 -22.52 -43.62
C LEU A 289 45.00 -22.82 -43.26
N PRO A 290 45.84 -23.26 -44.21
CA PRO A 290 47.26 -23.49 -43.95
C PRO A 290 47.93 -22.20 -43.49
N SER A 291 48.55 -22.22 -42.30
CA SER A 291 49.45 -21.16 -41.86
C SER A 291 50.48 -20.90 -42.98
N PRO A 292 50.69 -19.64 -43.41
CA PRO A 292 51.63 -19.33 -44.49
C PRO A 292 53.06 -19.50 -43.99
N LYS A 293 53.52 -20.75 -43.98
CA LYS A 293 54.92 -21.10 -44.11
C LYS A 293 55.14 -21.53 -45.55
N SER A 294 56.07 -20.83 -46.19
CA SER A 294 56.89 -21.24 -47.33
C SER A 294 56.15 -21.63 -48.62
N ILE A 295 56.21 -20.76 -49.63
CA ILE A 295 56.54 -21.10 -51.03
C ILE A 295 57.04 -19.80 -51.71
N ASP A 296 58.32 -19.84 -52.09
CA ASP A 296 58.94 -18.94 -53.05
C ASP A 296 58.34 -19.12 -54.45
N THR A 297 58.58 -18.13 -55.33
CA THR A 297 58.41 -18.11 -56.80
C THR A 297 56.98 -17.88 -57.31
N TYR A 298 56.71 -16.69 -57.86
CA TYR A 298 56.94 -16.36 -59.27
C TYR A 298 56.68 -14.87 -59.53
N LYS A 299 57.48 -14.34 -60.44
CA LYS A 299 57.34 -13.01 -61.06
C LYS A 299 56.03 -12.94 -61.84
N GLN A 300 55.30 -11.82 -61.73
CA GLN A 300 54.82 -11.05 -62.88
C GLN A 300 54.28 -9.67 -62.43
N SER A 301 54.79 -8.66 -63.13
CA SER A 301 54.35 -7.26 -63.15
C SER A 301 53.30 -7.10 -64.28
N PRO A 302 52.84 -5.89 -64.61
CA PRO A 302 51.86 -5.02 -63.97
C PRO A 302 50.58 -4.93 -64.84
N HIS A 303 49.45 -4.43 -64.31
CA HIS A 303 48.51 -3.52 -65.01
C HIS A 303 47.24 -3.28 -64.18
N SER A 304 47.01 -2.00 -63.87
CA SER A 304 45.73 -1.28 -63.84
C SER A 304 44.43 -2.08 -63.71
N ARG A 305 43.67 -1.80 -62.64
CA ARG A 305 42.23 -1.52 -62.73
C ARG A 305 41.74 -0.73 -61.52
N ASN A 306 41.37 0.52 -61.79
CA ASN A 306 40.42 1.28 -61.02
C ASN A 306 39.16 0.43 -60.82
N LEU A 307 38.79 0.15 -59.57
CA LEU A 307 37.40 -0.08 -59.21
C LEU A 307 37.07 0.94 -58.11
N ASN A 308 36.43 2.02 -58.54
CA ASN A 308 35.75 2.96 -57.65
C ASN A 308 34.73 2.16 -56.84
N VAL A 309 34.97 2.09 -55.54
CA VAL A 309 34.02 1.59 -54.55
C VAL A 309 32.88 2.59 -54.46
N TYR A 310 31.67 2.06 -54.53
CA TYR A 310 30.39 2.74 -54.44
C TYR A 310 30.31 3.69 -53.23
N PRO A 311 29.60 4.83 -53.34
CA PRO A 311 29.26 5.64 -52.17
C PRO A 311 28.26 4.87 -51.29
N ASN A 312 28.53 4.83 -49.99
CA ASN A 312 27.60 4.42 -48.94
C ASN A 312 26.24 5.13 -49.12
N TYR A 313 25.20 4.35 -49.42
CA TYR A 313 23.80 4.82 -49.50
C TYR A 313 22.92 4.26 -48.36
N ILE A 314 23.50 3.66 -47.33
CA ILE A 314 22.75 2.98 -46.25
C ILE A 314 22.45 3.90 -45.05
N GLU A 315 23.17 5.02 -44.87
CA GLU A 315 22.96 5.91 -43.70
C GLU A 315 21.69 6.79 -43.78
N HIS A 316 21.01 6.87 -44.93
CA HIS A 316 19.84 7.76 -45.09
C HIS A 316 18.47 7.13 -44.80
N GLU A 317 18.36 5.80 -44.66
CA GLU A 317 17.11 5.17 -44.24
C GLU A 317 16.97 5.17 -42.71
N GLU A 318 18.03 4.78 -41.98
CA GLU A 318 18.04 4.83 -40.52
C GLU A 318 17.83 6.26 -39.98
N GLU A 319 18.39 7.27 -40.66
CA GLU A 319 18.19 8.67 -40.30
C GLU A 319 16.73 9.13 -40.50
N LYS A 320 16.03 8.59 -41.51
CA LYS A 320 14.61 8.90 -41.74
C LYS A 320 13.71 8.22 -40.73
N ASP A 321 14.00 6.97 -40.38
CA ASP A 321 13.23 6.23 -39.38
C ASP A 321 13.36 6.88 -38.00
N LEU A 322 14.57 7.30 -37.64
CA LEU A 322 14.79 8.09 -36.42
C LEU A 322 14.07 9.44 -36.44
N GLN A 323 14.02 10.12 -37.58
CA GLN A 323 13.26 11.38 -37.71
C GLN A 323 11.75 11.16 -37.57
N ILE A 324 11.21 10.04 -38.07
CA ILE A 324 9.79 9.68 -37.92
C ILE A 324 9.49 9.33 -36.46
N GLU A 325 10.36 8.58 -35.79
CA GLU A 325 10.21 8.22 -34.39
C GLU A 325 10.26 9.46 -33.47
N ILE A 326 11.19 10.38 -33.70
CA ILE A 326 11.27 11.66 -32.99
C ILE A 326 9.99 12.48 -33.19
N ALA A 327 9.48 12.57 -34.43
CA ALA A 327 8.25 13.30 -34.71
C ALA A 327 7.01 12.67 -34.05
N SER A 328 6.99 11.34 -33.91
CA SER A 328 5.94 10.62 -33.18
C SER A 328 5.96 10.94 -31.69
N LEU A 329 7.13 10.90 -31.06
CA LEU A 329 7.31 11.22 -29.64
C LEU A 329 6.95 12.68 -29.33
N ASP A 330 7.33 13.63 -30.19
CA ASP A 330 6.95 15.04 -30.02
C ASP A 330 5.42 15.25 -30.06
N ASN A 331 4.72 14.48 -30.91
CA ASN A 331 3.26 14.55 -30.98
C ASN A 331 2.60 13.96 -29.72
N GLU A 332 3.12 12.86 -29.19
CA GLU A 332 2.64 12.26 -27.93
C GLU A 332 2.85 13.19 -26.74
N ILE A 333 4.04 13.80 -26.62
CA ILE A 333 4.35 14.81 -25.59
C ILE A 333 3.35 15.96 -25.67
N LYS A 334 3.03 16.45 -26.87
CA LYS A 334 2.06 17.52 -27.06
C LYS A 334 0.65 17.12 -26.61
N GLN A 335 0.21 15.90 -26.93
CA GLN A 335 -1.09 15.39 -26.50
C GLN A 335 -1.18 15.26 -24.98
N LEU A 336 -0.12 14.78 -24.32
CA LEU A 336 -0.04 14.70 -22.86
C LEU A 336 -0.10 16.09 -22.21
N GLN A 337 0.62 17.07 -22.77
CA GLN A 337 0.57 18.47 -22.30
C GLN A 337 -0.83 19.07 -22.45
N ASP A 338 -1.52 18.83 -23.56
CA ASP A 338 -2.88 19.31 -23.78
C ASP A 338 -3.90 18.59 -22.88
N SER A 339 -3.70 17.30 -22.62
CA SER A 339 -4.50 16.55 -21.65
C SER A 339 -4.33 17.10 -20.23
N LEU A 340 -3.10 17.36 -19.81
CA LEU A 340 -2.79 17.95 -18.52
C LEU A 340 -3.41 19.36 -18.38
N LYS A 341 -3.32 20.20 -19.40
CA LYS A 341 -3.98 21.52 -19.42
C LYS A 341 -5.48 21.41 -19.25
N ARG A 342 -6.14 20.46 -19.93
CA ARG A 342 -7.59 20.22 -19.77
C ARG A 342 -7.95 19.76 -18.36
N ALA A 343 -7.16 18.85 -17.78
CA ALA A 343 -7.35 18.40 -16.41
C ALA A 343 -7.22 19.54 -15.39
N LEU A 344 -6.23 20.42 -15.57
CA LEU A 344 -5.99 21.58 -14.71
C LEU A 344 -7.05 22.69 -14.82
N VAL A 345 -7.80 22.77 -15.93
CA VAL A 345 -8.91 23.73 -16.08
C VAL A 345 -10.21 23.19 -15.46
N THR A 346 -10.30 21.87 -15.23
CA THR A 346 -11.50 21.21 -14.69
C THR A 346 -11.48 21.16 -13.15
N TYR A 347 -10.31 21.35 -12.55
CA TYR A 347 -10.10 21.58 -11.11
C TYR A 347 -10.02 23.08 -10.81
#